data_AF-A0A7R9VAN2-F1
#
_entry.id   AF-A0A7R9VAN2-F1
#
_cell.length_a   1.000
_cell.length_b   1.000
_cell.length_c   1.000
_cell.angle_alpha   90.00
_cell.angle_beta   90.00
_cell.angle_gamma   90.00
#
_symmetry.space_group_name_H-M   'P 1'
#
loop_
_entity.id
_entity.type
_entity.pdbx_description
1 polymer ?
#
loop_
_entity_poly.entity_id
_entity_poly.type
_entity_poly.pdbx_seq_one_letter_code
_entity_poly.pdbx_strand_id
1 'polypeptide(L)'
;MADGPADGEALPMAKRGPGRPGKRENVGAAARAQGEKGQTNAASDASAPAKRGPGRPNKREAAARAQEQAASVEAVAIYQDRALAWMRDIPDVPVFTPTRKEWEDPSAYISSIAVEGTKHGACKIRSPVMPTVSAGAIPGTASFSFRAHVQELKQIQWRSMNDGNFGLDSQAYTVAKFEQHANDSARRRFGTSGALPSEV
;
A
#
# COMPACT_ATOMS: atom_id res chain seq x y z
N MET A 1 -40.54 40.90 -11.32
CA MET A 1 -40.30 42.33 -11.06
C MET A 1 -40.14 42.52 -9.56
N ALA A 2 -39.26 43.44 -9.17
CA ALA A 2 -38.66 43.69 -7.84
C ALA A 2 -37.44 42.79 -7.53
N ASP A 3 -36.23 43.13 -7.99
CA ASP A 3 -35.25 44.15 -7.52
C ASP A 3 -34.52 43.77 -6.22
N GLY A 4 -33.18 43.79 -6.30
CA GLY A 4 -32.22 43.43 -5.25
C GLY A 4 -32.08 44.48 -4.13
N PRO A 5 -31.00 44.39 -3.31
CA PRO A 5 -29.69 44.73 -3.83
C PRO A 5 -28.54 43.77 -3.46
N ALA A 6 -27.50 43.91 -4.26
CA ALA A 6 -26.17 43.36 -4.08
C ALA A 6 -25.35 44.23 -3.13
N ASP A 7 -24.60 43.62 -2.22
CA ASP A 7 -23.43 44.23 -1.61
C ASP A 7 -22.30 43.20 -1.59
N GLY A 8 -21.23 43.56 -2.30
CA GLY A 8 -19.99 42.80 -2.36
C GLY A 8 -19.06 43.21 -1.23
N GLU A 9 -18.48 42.23 -0.55
CA GLU A 9 -17.20 42.40 0.11
C GLU A 9 -16.12 41.69 -0.70
N ALA A 10 -15.31 42.50 -1.38
CA ALA A 10 -14.06 42.08 -1.98
C ALA A 10 -12.99 42.00 -0.90
N LEU A 11 -12.60 40.78 -0.50
CA LEU A 11 -11.42 40.57 0.33
C LEU A 11 -10.12 40.85 -0.48
N PRO A 12 -9.11 41.51 0.11
CA PRO A 12 -7.97 42.03 -0.62
C PRO A 12 -7.01 40.93 -1.11
N MET A 13 -6.60 41.10 -2.36
CA MET A 13 -5.54 40.39 -3.07
C MET A 13 -4.21 40.40 -2.28
N ALA A 14 -3.83 39.25 -1.71
CA ALA A 14 -2.47 39.02 -1.25
C ALA A 14 -1.55 38.75 -2.45
N LYS A 15 -0.77 39.76 -2.85
CA LYS A 15 0.28 39.63 -3.87
C LYS A 15 1.34 38.62 -3.40
N ARG A 16 1.41 37.45 -4.03
CA ARG A 16 2.54 36.52 -3.87
C ARG A 16 3.75 37.11 -4.58
N GLY A 17 4.74 37.55 -3.80
CA GLY A 17 6.06 37.90 -4.32
C GLY A 17 6.80 36.67 -4.85
N PRO A 18 7.72 36.82 -5.81
CA PRO A 18 8.47 35.70 -6.37
C PRO A 18 9.45 35.14 -5.32
N GLY A 19 9.32 33.84 -5.04
CA GLY A 19 10.24 33.10 -4.18
C GLY A 19 11.65 33.04 -4.79
N ARG A 20 12.66 33.33 -3.95
CA ARG A 20 14.09 33.24 -4.26
C ARG A 20 14.49 31.81 -4.71
N PRO A 21 15.35 31.67 -5.73
CA PRO A 21 16.04 30.40 -6.00
C PRO A 21 17.21 30.22 -5.02
N GLY A 22 17.19 29.11 -4.27
CA GLY A 22 18.31 28.68 -3.45
C GLY A 22 19.44 28.11 -4.31
N LYS A 23 20.59 28.79 -4.31
CA LYS A 23 21.88 28.29 -4.81
C LYS A 23 22.24 26.96 -4.12
N ARG A 24 22.67 25.98 -4.91
CA ARG A 24 23.64 24.98 -4.44
C ARG A 24 24.88 25.10 -5.31
N GLU A 25 25.91 25.66 -4.70
CA GLU A 25 27.27 25.71 -5.24
C GLU A 25 27.94 24.34 -5.11
N ASN A 26 28.79 24.13 -6.10
CA ASN A 26 29.58 22.95 -6.42
C ASN A 26 30.83 22.91 -5.52
N VAL A 27 31.28 21.72 -5.14
CA VAL A 27 32.67 21.50 -4.70
C VAL A 27 33.20 20.24 -5.39
N GLY A 28 34.14 20.45 -6.31
CA GLY A 28 35.03 19.41 -6.84
C GLY A 28 36.01 18.92 -5.78
N ALA A 29 37.01 18.08 -6.05
CA ALA A 29 37.66 17.76 -7.31
C ALA A 29 38.64 16.58 -7.10
N ALA A 30 39.22 16.14 -8.23
CA ALA A 30 40.54 15.50 -8.39
C ALA A 30 40.65 14.00 -8.02
N ALA A 31 41.47 13.17 -8.67
CA ALA A 31 42.55 13.41 -9.61
C ALA A 31 42.74 12.25 -10.59
N ARG A 32 43.36 12.60 -11.72
CA ARG A 32 43.83 11.78 -12.84
C ARG A 32 45.26 11.30 -12.54
N ALA A 33 45.61 10.06 -12.87
CA ALA A 33 47.00 9.66 -13.08
C ALA A 33 47.09 8.57 -14.15
N GLN A 34 47.91 8.83 -15.17
CA GLN A 34 48.32 7.91 -16.24
C GLN A 34 49.60 7.18 -15.81
N GLY A 35 49.80 5.96 -16.32
CA GLY A 35 51.07 5.22 -16.25
C GLY A 35 51.07 4.04 -17.23
N GLU A 36 52.03 4.04 -18.15
CA GLU A 36 52.19 3.14 -19.31
C GLU A 36 52.92 1.81 -19.00
N LYS A 37 52.58 0.80 -19.82
CA LYS A 37 53.38 -0.29 -20.44
C LYS A 37 54.03 -1.42 -19.61
N GLY A 38 53.73 -2.64 -20.05
CA GLY A 38 54.58 -3.84 -19.91
C GLY A 38 53.86 -5.12 -20.34
N GLN A 39 54.14 -5.62 -21.56
CA GLN A 39 53.73 -6.96 -22.02
C GLN A 39 54.57 -8.05 -21.36
N THR A 40 53.99 -9.23 -21.08
CA THR A 40 54.41 -10.55 -21.63
C THR A 40 53.59 -11.70 -21.02
N ASN A 41 53.57 -12.80 -21.76
CA ASN A 41 52.70 -13.98 -21.69
C ASN A 41 52.90 -14.88 -20.46
N ALA A 42 51.84 -15.58 -20.03
CA ALA A 42 51.85 -17.03 -19.79
C ALA A 42 50.47 -17.51 -19.31
N ALA A 43 49.95 -18.53 -19.98
CA ALA A 43 48.81 -19.30 -19.52
C ALA A 43 49.15 -20.03 -18.21
N SER A 44 48.28 -19.93 -17.20
CA SER A 44 48.07 -21.02 -16.26
C SER A 44 46.73 -20.87 -15.57
N ASP A 45 45.98 -21.96 -15.72
CA ASP A 45 44.81 -22.41 -15.01
C ASP A 45 44.74 -21.92 -13.55
N ALA A 46 43.78 -21.07 -13.23
CA ALA A 46 43.42 -20.71 -11.85
C ALA A 46 41.90 -20.75 -11.71
N SER A 47 41.44 -21.92 -11.26
CA SER A 47 40.08 -22.22 -10.85
C SER A 47 39.48 -21.08 -10.01
N ALA A 48 38.41 -20.48 -10.50
CA ALA A 48 37.58 -19.57 -9.71
C ALA A 48 37.03 -20.32 -8.48
N PRO A 49 37.09 -19.76 -7.26
CA PRO A 49 36.55 -20.45 -6.09
C PRO A 49 35.04 -20.63 -6.25
N ALA A 50 34.60 -21.88 -6.31
CA ALA A 50 33.20 -22.24 -6.26
C ALA A 50 32.57 -21.60 -5.01
N LYS A 51 31.60 -20.69 -5.23
CA LYS A 51 30.78 -20.14 -4.16
C LYS A 51 30.07 -21.31 -3.49
N ARG A 52 30.52 -21.72 -2.30
CA ARG A 52 29.84 -22.71 -1.48
C ARG A 52 28.43 -22.18 -1.21
N GLY A 53 27.43 -22.89 -1.74
CA GLY A 53 26.04 -22.61 -1.40
C GLY A 53 25.83 -22.73 0.11
N PRO A 54 24.75 -22.13 0.66
CA PRO A 54 24.46 -22.25 2.08
C PRO A 54 24.37 -23.74 2.45
N GLY A 55 25.25 -24.17 3.37
CA GLY A 55 25.27 -25.56 3.84
C GLY A 55 23.93 -25.92 4.49
N ARG A 56 23.51 -27.17 4.34
CA ARG A 56 22.29 -27.68 4.98
C ARG A 56 22.40 -27.46 6.50
N PRO A 57 21.41 -26.82 7.15
CA PRO A 57 21.48 -26.53 8.57
C PRO A 57 21.64 -27.82 9.37
N ASN A 58 22.49 -27.79 10.39
CA ASN A 58 22.67 -28.96 11.23
C ASN A 58 21.42 -29.17 12.12
N LYS A 59 21.27 -30.39 12.68
CA LYS A 59 20.08 -30.76 13.47
C LYS A 59 19.83 -29.82 14.66
N ARG A 60 20.88 -29.26 15.26
CA ARG A 60 20.78 -28.33 16.40
C ARG A 60 20.31 -26.95 15.96
N GLU A 61 20.81 -26.43 14.83
CA GLU A 61 20.36 -25.18 14.22
C GLU A 61 18.90 -25.25 13.78
N ALA A 62 18.49 -26.38 13.19
CA ALA A 62 17.09 -26.60 12.83
C ALA A 62 16.17 -26.63 14.07
N ALA A 63 16.60 -27.28 15.15
CA ALA A 63 15.85 -27.32 16.40
C ALA A 63 15.77 -25.94 17.07
N ALA A 64 16.87 -25.17 17.09
CA ALA A 64 16.89 -23.82 17.63
C ALA A 64 15.94 -22.88 16.86
N ARG A 65 15.94 -22.94 15.52
CA ARG A 65 15.01 -22.16 14.69
C ARG A 65 13.55 -22.55 14.93
N ALA A 66 13.26 -23.84 15.09
CA ALA A 66 11.90 -24.31 15.39
C ALA A 66 11.43 -23.81 16.76
N GLN A 67 12.32 -23.79 17.76
CA GLN A 67 12.01 -23.27 19.10
C GLN A 67 11.78 -21.75 19.09
N GLU A 68 12.61 -21.00 18.36
CA GLU A 68 12.42 -19.55 18.17
C GLU A 68 11.11 -19.24 17.45
N GLN A 69 10.76 -20.01 16.41
CA GLN A 69 9.48 -19.89 15.73
C GLN A 69 8.30 -20.19 16.65
N ALA A 70 8.38 -21.25 17.46
CA ALA A 70 7.32 -21.59 18.41
C ALA A 70 7.12 -20.47 19.45
N ALA A 71 8.21 -19.94 20.02
CA ALA A 71 8.14 -18.82 20.96
C ALA A 71 7.59 -17.54 20.32
N SER A 72 7.92 -17.28 19.05
CA SER A 72 7.35 -16.17 18.28
C SER A 72 5.85 -16.32 18.06
N VAL A 73 5.39 -17.52 17.68
CA VAL A 73 3.95 -17.82 17.52
C VAL A 73 3.21 -17.64 18.85
N GLU A 74 3.77 -18.13 19.96
CA GLU A 74 3.19 -17.96 21.28
C GLU A 74 3.12 -16.48 21.70
N ALA A 75 4.18 -15.71 21.47
CA ALA A 75 4.20 -14.28 21.76
C ALA A 75 3.16 -13.51 20.94
N VAL A 76 2.97 -13.87 19.66
CA VAL A 76 1.92 -13.30 18.80
C VAL A 76 0.53 -13.65 19.33
N ALA A 77 0.28 -14.90 19.71
CA ALA A 77 -1.00 -15.34 20.26
C ALA A 77 -1.35 -14.59 21.55
N ILE A 78 -0.37 -14.42 22.46
CA ILE A 78 -0.55 -13.63 23.69
C ILE A 78 -0.88 -12.16 23.36
N TYR A 79 -0.22 -11.58 22.37
CA TYR A 79 -0.51 -10.21 21.95
C TYR A 79 -1.92 -10.08 21.32
N GLN A 80 -2.32 -11.02 20.46
CA GLN A 80 -3.66 -11.05 19.88
C GLN A 80 -4.73 -11.15 20.98
N ASP A 81 -4.55 -12.06 21.94
CA ASP A 81 -5.50 -12.29 23.03
C ASP A 81 -5.57 -11.10 24.01
N ARG A 82 -4.42 -10.50 24.37
CA ARG A 82 -4.40 -9.42 25.38
C ARG A 82 -4.63 -8.02 24.81
N ALA A 83 -4.03 -7.72 23.67
CA ALA A 83 -4.04 -6.36 23.10
C ALA A 83 -5.11 -6.17 22.03
N LEU A 84 -5.55 -7.24 21.36
CA LEU A 84 -6.48 -7.18 20.23
C LEU A 84 -7.81 -7.90 20.46
N ALA A 85 -8.08 -8.48 21.64
CA ALA A 85 -9.35 -9.15 21.93
C ALA A 85 -10.58 -8.29 21.60
N TRP A 86 -10.51 -6.99 21.91
CA TRP A 86 -11.57 -6.02 21.62
C TRP A 86 -11.97 -5.96 20.14
N MET A 87 -11.08 -6.32 19.21
CA MET A 87 -11.39 -6.35 17.78
C MET A 87 -12.43 -7.42 17.44
N ARG A 88 -12.47 -8.53 18.19
CA ARG A 88 -13.46 -9.61 18.03
C ARG A 88 -14.83 -9.21 18.58
N ASP A 89 -14.87 -8.23 19.47
CA ASP A 89 -16.09 -7.71 20.06
C ASP A 89 -16.76 -6.63 19.19
N ILE A 90 -16.09 -6.17 18.13
CA ILE A 90 -16.69 -5.22 17.18
C ILE A 90 -17.82 -5.95 16.43
N PRO A 91 -19.07 -5.48 16.52
CA PRO A 91 -20.18 -6.13 15.84
C PRO A 91 -20.03 -5.99 14.31
N ASP A 92 -20.29 -7.08 13.61
CA ASP A 92 -20.36 -7.07 12.15
C ASP A 92 -21.48 -6.15 11.64
N VAL A 93 -21.26 -5.55 10.48
CA VAL A 93 -22.28 -4.78 9.77
C VAL A 93 -23.29 -5.70 9.08
N PRO A 94 -24.56 -5.26 8.90
CA PRO A 94 -25.56 -6.06 8.19
C PRO A 94 -25.10 -6.39 6.77
N VAL A 95 -25.34 -7.63 6.36
CA VAL A 95 -24.97 -8.16 5.04
C VAL A 95 -26.25 -8.48 4.26
N PHE A 96 -26.50 -7.72 3.20
CA PHE A 96 -27.67 -7.87 2.34
C PHE A 96 -27.35 -8.66 1.06
N THR A 97 -28.28 -9.50 0.63
CA THR A 97 -28.14 -10.35 -0.57
C THR A 97 -29.37 -10.15 -1.48
N PRO A 98 -29.43 -9.07 -2.28
CA PRO A 98 -30.56 -8.76 -3.14
C PRO A 98 -30.86 -9.88 -4.13
N THR A 99 -32.13 -10.04 -4.48
CA THR A 99 -32.54 -10.83 -5.64
C THR A 99 -32.16 -10.12 -6.93
N ARG A 100 -32.17 -10.84 -8.06
CA ARG A 100 -31.90 -10.24 -9.38
C ARG A 100 -32.87 -9.10 -9.70
N LYS A 101 -34.14 -9.22 -9.32
CA LYS A 101 -35.17 -8.21 -9.57
C LYS A 101 -34.92 -6.94 -8.74
N GLU A 102 -34.58 -7.10 -7.45
CA GLU A 102 -34.23 -5.97 -6.59
C GLU A 102 -32.94 -5.28 -7.04
N TRP A 103 -32.03 -6.01 -7.67
CA TRP A 103 -30.78 -5.48 -8.21
C TRP A 103 -30.95 -4.61 -9.46
N GLU A 104 -32.11 -4.64 -10.11
CA GLU A 104 -32.39 -3.85 -11.33
C GLU A 104 -32.43 -2.35 -11.04
N ASP A 105 -32.93 -1.95 -9.87
CA ASP A 105 -32.93 -0.56 -9.41
C ASP A 105 -32.17 -0.42 -8.07
N PRO A 106 -30.86 -0.09 -8.14
CA PRO A 106 -30.03 0.09 -6.96
C PRO A 106 -30.55 1.17 -6.00
N SER A 107 -31.18 2.23 -6.51
CA SER A 107 -31.66 3.34 -5.67
C SER A 107 -32.88 2.93 -4.86
N ALA A 108 -33.82 2.21 -5.48
CA ALA A 108 -34.96 1.64 -4.78
C ALA A 108 -34.53 0.61 -3.73
N TYR A 109 -33.54 -0.24 -4.06
CA TYR A 109 -33.02 -1.21 -3.11
C TYR A 109 -32.27 -0.57 -1.94
N ILE A 110 -31.40 0.42 -2.18
CA ILE A 110 -30.74 1.17 -1.10
C ILE A 110 -31.77 1.82 -0.18
N SER A 111 -32.84 2.38 -0.75
CA SER A 111 -33.92 3.00 0.02
C SER A 111 -34.67 1.97 0.88
N SER A 112 -34.85 0.74 0.40
CA SER A 112 -35.53 -0.32 1.17
C SER A 112 -34.72 -0.81 2.36
N ILE A 113 -33.39 -0.84 2.25
CA ILE A 113 -32.48 -1.27 3.34
C ILE A 113 -31.99 -0.12 4.24
N ALA A 114 -32.32 1.14 3.91
CA ALA A 114 -31.79 2.32 4.58
C ALA A 114 -32.04 2.32 6.09
N VAL A 115 -33.25 1.92 6.52
CA VAL A 115 -33.63 1.89 7.94
C VAL A 115 -32.70 1.01 8.77
N GLU A 116 -32.23 -0.11 8.20
CA GLU A 116 -31.30 -1.01 8.87
C GLU A 116 -29.86 -0.55 8.69
N GLY A 117 -29.45 -0.20 7.45
CA GLY A 117 -28.08 0.24 7.16
C GLY A 117 -27.65 1.50 7.92
N THR A 118 -28.55 2.48 8.08
CA THR A 118 -28.24 3.73 8.78
C THR A 118 -28.00 3.52 10.28
N LYS A 119 -28.61 2.50 10.91
CA LYS A 119 -28.37 2.19 12.33
C LYS A 119 -26.90 1.85 12.61
N HIS A 120 -26.24 1.20 11.64
CA HIS A 120 -24.85 0.79 11.76
C HIS A 120 -23.88 1.78 11.11
N GLY A 121 -24.37 2.78 10.38
CA GLY A 121 -23.56 3.74 9.61
C GLY A 121 -22.93 3.17 8.33
N ALA A 122 -22.85 1.84 8.20
CA ALA A 122 -22.41 1.13 7.01
C ALA A 122 -23.12 -0.24 6.89
N CYS A 123 -23.16 -0.79 5.67
CA CYS A 123 -23.62 -2.14 5.41
C CYS A 123 -22.85 -2.76 4.24
N LYS A 124 -22.92 -4.09 4.09
CA LYS A 124 -22.33 -4.81 2.96
C LYS A 124 -23.44 -5.36 2.06
N ILE A 125 -23.36 -5.10 0.76
CA ILE A 125 -24.29 -5.65 -0.22
C ILE A 125 -23.54 -6.63 -1.13
N ARG A 126 -24.05 -7.87 -1.23
CA ARG A 126 -23.49 -8.91 -2.11
C ARG A 126 -24.18 -8.86 -3.46
N SER A 127 -23.44 -8.55 -4.52
CA SER A 127 -23.97 -8.59 -5.88
C SER A 127 -24.52 -10.00 -6.21
N PRO A 128 -25.74 -10.13 -6.75
CA PRO A 128 -26.29 -11.40 -7.22
C PRO A 128 -25.80 -11.76 -8.63
N VAL A 129 -25.03 -10.86 -9.27
CA VAL A 129 -24.50 -11.03 -10.63
C VAL A 129 -22.98 -11.02 -10.63
N MET A 130 -22.40 -11.89 -11.45
CA MET A 130 -20.98 -11.90 -11.75
C MET A 130 -20.73 -11.05 -13.00
N PRO A 131 -19.67 -10.23 -13.03
CA PRO A 131 -19.32 -9.47 -14.22
C PRO A 131 -18.83 -10.40 -15.34
N THR A 132 -19.15 -10.07 -16.58
CA THR A 132 -18.74 -10.86 -17.77
C THR A 132 -17.23 -10.77 -18.02
N VAL A 133 -16.61 -9.65 -17.66
CA VAL A 133 -15.18 -9.40 -17.83
C VAL A 133 -14.53 -9.12 -16.48
N SER A 134 -13.31 -9.58 -16.29
CA SER A 134 -12.52 -9.24 -15.10
C SER A 134 -12.11 -7.77 -15.11
N ALA A 135 -11.90 -7.16 -13.94
CA ALA A 135 -11.52 -5.76 -13.83
C ALA A 135 -10.21 -5.42 -14.60
N GLY A 136 -9.26 -6.34 -14.64
CA GLY A 136 -8.00 -6.17 -15.38
C GLY A 136 -8.15 -6.25 -16.89
N ALA A 137 -9.24 -6.84 -17.40
CA ALA A 137 -9.53 -6.97 -18.82
C ALA A 137 -10.46 -5.86 -19.35
N ILE A 138 -10.86 -4.90 -18.49
CA ILE A 138 -11.67 -3.75 -18.92
C ILE A 138 -10.85 -2.94 -19.94
N PRO A 139 -11.44 -2.58 -21.11
CA PRO A 139 -10.77 -1.73 -22.10
C PRO A 139 -10.24 -0.44 -21.48
N GLY A 140 -8.97 -0.12 -21.76
CA GLY A 140 -8.29 1.06 -21.21
C GLY A 140 -7.48 0.80 -19.94
N THR A 141 -7.64 -0.34 -19.25
CA THR A 141 -6.85 -0.64 -18.04
C THR A 141 -5.35 -0.80 -18.33
N ALA A 142 -4.98 -1.27 -19.53
CA ALA A 142 -3.57 -1.47 -19.91
C ALA A 142 -2.78 -0.15 -20.06
N SER A 143 -3.44 0.93 -20.47
CA SER A 143 -2.84 2.27 -20.62
C SER A 143 -3.09 3.17 -19.42
N PHE A 144 -3.94 2.74 -18.47
CA PHE A 144 -4.23 3.49 -17.25
C PHE A 144 -2.99 3.60 -16.35
N SER A 145 -2.67 4.83 -15.94
CA SER A 145 -1.63 5.10 -14.96
C SER A 145 -2.10 6.11 -13.91
N PHE A 146 -1.56 5.98 -12.71
CA PHE A 146 -1.91 6.80 -11.55
C PHE A 146 -0.69 7.06 -10.66
N ARG A 147 -0.76 8.07 -9.80
CA ARG A 147 0.19 8.27 -8.70
C ARG A 147 -0.52 7.99 -7.39
N ALA A 148 0.11 7.21 -6.53
CA ALA A 148 -0.44 6.87 -5.21
C ALA A 148 -0.10 7.96 -4.19
N HIS A 149 -0.95 8.14 -3.18
CA HIS A 149 -0.58 8.93 -2.00
C HIS A 149 0.15 8.03 -0.99
N VAL A 150 1.22 8.56 -0.39
CA VAL A 150 2.03 7.89 0.63
C VAL A 150 1.41 8.16 2.00
N GLN A 151 1.05 7.07 2.70
CA GLN A 151 0.42 7.13 4.02
C GLN A 151 1.38 6.56 5.09
N GLU A 152 1.85 7.41 6.00
CA GLU A 152 2.76 7.02 7.09
C GLU A 152 1.98 6.55 8.33
N LEU A 153 1.64 5.27 8.39
CA LEU A 153 0.73 4.71 9.40
C LEU A 153 1.12 4.96 10.88
N LYS A 154 2.42 5.07 11.18
CA LYS A 154 2.91 5.26 12.56
C LYS A 154 3.01 6.73 13.00
N GLN A 155 2.88 7.68 12.07
CA GLN A 155 3.10 9.10 12.36
C GLN A 155 1.80 9.91 12.53
N ILE A 156 0.65 9.34 12.17
CA ILE A 156 -0.59 10.11 12.17
C ILE A 156 -1.33 9.95 13.49
N GLN A 157 -1.02 10.83 14.46
CA GLN A 157 -1.98 11.14 15.52
C GLN A 157 -3.02 12.09 14.94
N TRP A 158 -4.11 11.53 14.43
CA TRP A 158 -5.24 12.33 13.96
C TRP A 158 -5.88 13.09 15.13
N ARG A 159 -5.74 14.42 15.16
CA ARG A 159 -6.47 15.32 16.05
C ARG A 159 -7.64 15.98 15.30
N SER A 160 -7.52 16.13 13.98
CA SER A 160 -8.54 16.65 13.08
C SER A 160 -8.45 16.02 11.69
N MET A 161 -9.54 16.12 10.91
CA MET A 161 -9.59 15.63 9.53
C MET A 161 -8.60 16.35 8.59
N ASN A 162 -8.12 17.54 8.96
CA ASN A 162 -7.12 18.30 8.21
C ASN A 162 -5.68 17.89 8.51
N ASP A 163 -5.44 17.00 9.47
CA ASP A 163 -4.09 16.59 9.87
C ASP A 163 -3.45 15.62 8.86
N GLY A 164 -4.25 15.09 7.94
CA GLY A 164 -3.81 14.18 6.89
C GLY A 164 -3.20 14.92 5.70
N ASN A 165 -1.91 15.26 5.77
CA ASN A 165 -1.16 15.68 4.60
C ASN A 165 -0.39 14.50 4.00
N PHE A 166 -1.00 13.80 3.05
CA PHE A 166 -0.34 12.69 2.37
C PHE A 166 0.51 13.21 1.21
N GLY A 167 1.81 12.86 1.21
CA GLY A 167 2.68 13.10 0.08
C GLY A 167 2.20 12.29 -1.13
N LEU A 168 2.32 12.84 -2.33
CA LEU A 168 2.13 12.05 -3.54
C LEU A 168 3.42 11.30 -3.86
N ASP A 169 3.32 10.03 -4.23
CA ASP A 169 4.46 9.27 -4.73
C ASP A 169 4.98 9.92 -6.02
N SER A 170 6.30 10.05 -6.08
CA SER A 170 7.02 10.51 -7.26
C SER A 170 6.80 9.58 -8.46
N GLN A 171 6.53 8.30 -8.22
CA GLN A 171 6.41 7.29 -9.27
C GLN A 171 4.97 7.17 -9.79
N ALA A 172 4.83 7.12 -11.11
CA ALA A 172 3.60 6.68 -11.76
C ALA A 172 3.52 5.14 -11.81
N TYR A 173 2.34 4.61 -11.52
CA TYR A 173 2.02 3.19 -11.50
C TYR A 173 0.98 2.84 -12.55
N THR A 174 1.14 1.69 -13.19
CA THR A 174 0.01 0.95 -13.78
C THR A 174 -0.57 0.01 -12.72
N VAL A 175 -1.77 -0.52 -12.95
CA VAL A 175 -2.39 -1.49 -12.03
C VAL A 175 -1.46 -2.68 -11.77
N ALA A 176 -0.87 -3.27 -12.83
CA ALA A 176 0.04 -4.40 -12.72
C ALA A 176 1.33 -4.07 -11.93
N LYS A 177 1.90 -2.87 -12.13
CA LYS A 177 3.11 -2.45 -11.39
C LYS A 177 2.80 -2.23 -9.90
N PHE A 178 1.63 -1.69 -9.58
CA PHE A 178 1.22 -1.50 -8.20
C PHE A 178 0.92 -2.83 -7.49
N GLU A 179 0.31 -3.78 -8.20
CA GLU A 179 0.11 -5.15 -7.72
C GLU A 179 1.45 -5.84 -7.39
N GLN A 180 2.44 -5.75 -8.27
CA GLN A 180 3.79 -6.28 -8.01
C GLN A 180 4.41 -5.64 -6.77
N HIS A 181 4.28 -4.32 -6.61
CA HIS A 181 4.78 -3.60 -5.45
C HIS A 181 4.11 -4.03 -4.14
N ALA A 182 2.79 -4.25 -4.16
CA ALA A 182 2.04 -4.78 -3.02
C ALA A 182 2.47 -6.21 -2.68
N ASN A 183 2.62 -7.07 -3.69
CA ASN A 183 3.04 -8.46 -3.52
C ASN A 183 4.46 -8.59 -2.97
N ASP A 184 5.40 -7.76 -3.42
CA ASP A 184 6.76 -7.72 -2.88
C ASP A 184 6.77 -7.26 -1.42
N SER A 185 5.95 -6.25 -1.09
CA SER A 185 5.79 -5.78 0.28
C SER A 185 5.22 -6.87 1.20
N ALA A 186 4.20 -7.59 0.73
CA ALA A 186 3.61 -8.72 1.45
C ALA A 186 4.62 -9.86 1.64
N ARG A 187 5.36 -10.25 0.58
CA ARG A 187 6.41 -11.28 0.66
C ARG A 187 7.50 -10.93 1.68
N ARG A 188 7.95 -9.68 1.69
CA ARG A 188 8.96 -9.22 2.66
C ARG A 188 8.46 -9.26 4.09
N ARG A 189 7.19 -8.96 4.31
CA ARG A 189 6.60 -8.87 5.66
C ARG A 189 6.11 -10.20 6.21
N PHE A 190 5.51 -11.04 5.36
CA PHE A 190 4.79 -12.25 5.75
C PHE A 190 5.37 -13.54 5.13
N GLY A 191 6.42 -13.44 4.31
CA GLY A 191 6.99 -14.59 3.58
C GLY A 191 6.16 -15.08 2.40
N THR A 192 4.96 -14.53 2.18
CA THR A 192 4.05 -14.87 1.10
C THR A 192 3.32 -13.63 0.56
N SER A 193 2.89 -13.68 -0.70
CA SER A 193 1.93 -12.72 -1.28
C SER A 193 0.51 -13.29 -1.37
N GLY A 194 0.28 -14.52 -0.90
CA GLY A 194 -1.04 -15.12 -0.85
C GLY A 194 -1.91 -14.49 0.25
N ALA A 195 -3.23 -14.65 0.11
CA ALA A 195 -4.16 -14.24 1.16
C ALA A 195 -3.85 -15.01 2.46
N LEU A 196 -3.69 -14.26 3.54
CA LEU A 196 -3.58 -14.83 4.87
C LEU A 196 -4.99 -15.19 5.37
N PRO A 197 -5.13 -16.22 6.24
CA PRO A 197 -6.41 -16.58 6.80
C PRO A 197 -7.00 -15.39 7.57
N SER A 198 -8.28 -15.10 7.34
CA SER A 198 -9.09 -14.36 8.31
C SER A 198 -9.41 -15.35 9.43
N GLU A 199 -8.84 -15.16 10.62
CA GLU A 199 -9.15 -16.01 11.77
C GLU A 199 -10.68 -16.08 12.00
N VAL A 200 -11.18 -17.29 12.31
CA VAL A 200 -12.51 -17.54 12.87
C VAL A 200 -12.33 -17.68 14.38
#